data_AF-A0AB34Y1E4-F1
#
_entry.id   AF-A0AB34Y1E4-F1
#
_cell.length_a   1.000
_cell.length_b   1.000
_cell.length_c   1.000
_cell.angle_alpha   90.00
_cell.angle_beta   90.00
_cell.angle_gamma   90.00
#
_symmetry.space_group_name_H-M   'P 1'
#
loop_
_entity.id
_entity.type
_entity.pdbx_description
1 polymer ?
#
loop_
_entity_poly.entity_id
_entity_poly.type
_entity_poly.pdbx_seq_one_letter_code
_entity_poly.pdbx_strand_id
1 'polypeptide(L)'
;MTIFSRETLLLNVLNELAEKTNLKSSDLVFLNYDFSNQEIIDLMAAFSEKQLKKAPITDQEFEKVVAVAKPDVQGIHSVCQQLVISFIAEERFLAVFGDGTCHPSN
;
A
#
# COMPACT_ATOMS: atom_id res chain seq x y z
N MET A 1 2.11 25.53 26.30
CA MET A 1 1.41 26.29 25.24
C MET A 1 1.71 25.58 23.93
N THR A 2 0.82 24.72 23.47
CA THR A 2 0.95 24.07 22.18
C THR A 2 0.63 25.11 21.11
N ILE A 3 1.67 25.66 20.49
CA ILE A 3 1.52 26.41 19.25
C ILE A 3 1.13 25.37 18.22
N PHE A 4 -0.16 25.23 17.95
CA PHE A 4 -0.63 24.44 16.83
C PHE A 4 -0.14 25.15 15.58
N SER A 5 0.97 24.68 15.00
CA SER A 5 1.41 25.19 13.71
C SER A 5 0.33 24.88 12.69
N ARG A 6 0.31 25.66 11.60
CA ARG A 6 -0.60 25.38 10.48
C ARG A 6 -0.44 23.95 9.98
N GLU A 7 0.77 23.40 9.96
CA GLU A 7 1.00 22.00 9.58
C GLU A 7 0.35 21.03 10.54
N THR A 8 0.46 21.24 11.86
CA THR A 8 -0.17 20.38 12.87
C THR A 8 -1.70 20.37 12.74
N LEU A 9 -2.31 21.54 12.50
CA LEU A 9 -3.76 21.63 12.30
C LEU A 9 -4.21 20.94 11.02
N LEU A 10 -3.46 21.13 9.93
CA LEU A 10 -3.75 20.48 8.64
C LEU A 10 -3.69 18.95 8.78
N LEU A 11 -2.66 18.43 9.44
CA LEU A 11 -2.49 17.00 9.66
C LEU A 11 -3.64 16.43 10.50
N ASN A 12 -4.06 17.13 11.55
CA ASN A 12 -5.19 16.70 12.38
C ASN A 12 -6.50 16.64 11.58
N VAL A 13 -6.78 17.65 10.75
CA VAL A 13 -7.99 17.67 9.90
C VAL A 13 -7.96 16.54 8.86
N LEU A 14 -6.81 16.29 8.23
CA LEU A 14 -6.67 15.20 7.26
C LEU A 14 -6.85 13.83 7.91
N ASN A 15 -6.30 13.64 9.11
CA ASN A 15 -6.47 12.40 9.88
C ASN A 15 -7.95 12.20 10.29
N GLU A 16 -8.63 13.24 10.79
CA GLU A 16 -10.06 13.16 11.13
C GLU A 16 -10.93 12.86 9.91
N LEU A 17 -10.61 13.42 8.74
CA LEU A 17 -11.30 13.12 7.51
C LEU A 17 -11.07 11.66 7.12
N ALA A 18 -9.82 11.20 7.12
CA ALA A 18 -9.47 9.82 6.78
C ALA A 18 -10.19 8.81 7.71
N GLU A 19 -10.24 9.07 9.02
CA GLU A 19 -10.97 8.25 9.99
C GLU A 19 -12.48 8.23 9.71
N LYS A 20 -13.10 9.40 9.52
CA LYS A 20 -14.55 9.50 9.28
C LYS A 20 -14.98 8.90 7.94
N THR A 21 -14.13 8.99 6.91
CA THR A 21 -14.40 8.40 5.60
C THR A 21 -13.94 6.95 5.51
N ASN A 22 -13.33 6.39 6.56
CA ASN A 22 -12.70 5.07 6.58
C ASN A 22 -11.74 4.87 5.40
N LEU A 23 -11.02 5.94 5.04
CA LEU A 23 -10.07 5.94 3.92
C LEU A 23 -8.89 5.08 4.31
N LYS A 24 -8.58 4.08 3.48
CA LYS A 24 -7.43 3.22 3.69
C LYS A 24 -6.18 3.91 3.16
N SER A 25 -5.05 3.70 3.82
CA SER A 25 -3.77 4.26 3.37
C SER A 25 -3.39 3.76 1.97
N SER A 26 -3.77 2.52 1.63
CA SER A 26 -3.63 1.96 0.29
C SER A 26 -4.42 2.74 -0.75
N ASP A 27 -5.57 3.32 -0.38
CA ASP A 27 -6.41 4.11 -1.29
C ASP A 27 -5.67 5.37 -1.75
N LEU A 28 -4.88 5.99 -0.87
CA LEU A 28 -4.04 7.14 -1.22
C LEU A 28 -2.93 6.75 -2.20
N VAL A 29 -2.35 5.56 -2.04
CA VAL A 29 -1.35 5.06 -2.97
C VAL A 29 -1.99 4.78 -4.33
N PHE A 30 -3.15 4.13 -4.38
CA PHE A 30 -3.88 3.89 -5.63
C PHE A 30 -4.24 5.19 -6.36
N LEU A 31 -4.67 6.22 -5.62
CA LEU A 31 -4.96 7.54 -6.18
C LEU A 31 -3.69 8.23 -6.71
N ASN A 32 -2.59 8.20 -5.95
CA ASN A 32 -1.35 8.88 -6.34
C ASN A 32 -0.71 8.30 -7.60
N TYR A 33 -1.01 7.04 -7.93
CA TYR A 33 -0.48 6.35 -9.10
C TYR A 33 -1.56 6.05 -10.14
N ASP A 34 -2.75 6.65 -10.05
CA ASP A 34 -3.84 6.53 -11.03
C ASP A 34 -4.24 5.07 -11.33
N PHE A 35 -4.35 4.23 -10.31
CA PHE A 35 -4.89 2.88 -10.46
C PHE A 35 -6.40 2.92 -10.77
N SER A 36 -6.82 2.18 -11.79
CA SER A 36 -8.24 1.95 -12.05
C SER A 36 -8.81 0.90 -11.09
N ASN A 37 -10.13 0.91 -10.93
CA ASN A 37 -10.81 -0.08 -10.09
C ASN A 37 -10.49 -1.54 -10.47
N GLN A 38 -10.36 -1.84 -11.77
CA GLN A 38 -10.05 -3.18 -12.23
C GLN A 38 -8.63 -3.60 -11.84
N GLU A 39 -7.66 -2.69 -12.01
CA GLU A 39 -6.26 -2.94 -11.63
C GLU A 39 -6.12 -3.18 -10.13
N ILE A 40 -6.87 -2.42 -9.31
CA ILE A 40 -6.95 -2.64 -7.86
C ILE A 40 -7.54 -4.03 -7.58
N ILE A 41 -8.67 -4.39 -8.20
CA ILE A 41 -9.31 -5.70 -7.98
C ILE A 41 -8.34 -6.85 -8.31
N ASP A 42 -7.66 -6.78 -9.45
CA ASP A 42 -6.73 -7.81 -9.90
C ASP A 42 -5.54 -7.96 -8.95
N LEU A 43 -4.98 -6.83 -8.51
CA LEU A 43 -3.90 -6.78 -7.53
C LEU A 43 -4.32 -7.41 -6.19
N MET A 44 -5.51 -7.05 -5.71
CA MET A 44 -6.03 -7.53 -4.44
C MET A 44 -6.41 -9.01 -4.47
N ALA A 45 -6.87 -9.52 -5.62
CA ALA A 45 -7.11 -10.94 -5.83
C ALA A 45 -5.81 -11.73 -5.74
N ALA A 46 -4.73 -11.25 -6.37
CA ALA A 46 -3.42 -11.89 -6.32
C ALA A 46 -2.87 -12.03 -4.89
N PHE A 47 -2.99 -10.98 -4.06
CA PHE A 47 -2.57 -11.05 -2.66
C PHE A 47 -3.49 -11.88 -1.77
N SER A 48 -4.80 -11.85 -2.04
CA SER A 48 -5.74 -12.70 -1.32
C SER A 48 -5.42 -14.19 -1.53
N GLU A 49 -5.11 -14.59 -2.77
CA GLU A 49 -4.69 -15.95 -3.08
C GLU A 49 -3.41 -16.34 -2.33
N LYS A 50 -2.40 -15.46 -2.31
CA LYS A 50 -1.14 -15.69 -1.58
C LYS A 50 -1.34 -15.77 -0.08
N GLN A 51 -2.19 -14.92 0.50
CA GLN A 51 -2.50 -14.93 1.93
C GLN A 51 -3.19 -16.24 2.34
N LEU A 52 -4.14 -16.73 1.54
CA LEU A 52 -4.79 -18.02 1.79
C LEU A 52 -3.79 -19.18 1.77
N LYS A 53 -2.81 -19.12 0.86
CA LYS A 53 -1.72 -20.10 0.76
C LYS A 53 -0.61 -19.90 1.80
N LYS A 54 -0.64 -18.81 2.58
CA LYS A 54 0.45 -18.37 3.47
C LYS A 54 1.80 -18.35 2.75
N ALA A 55 1.78 -17.93 1.49
CA ALA A 55 2.95 -17.88 0.63
C ALA A 55 3.54 -16.47 0.69
N PRO A 56 4.75 -16.29 1.25
CA PRO A 56 5.42 -14.99 1.22
C PRO A 56 5.70 -14.58 -0.22
N ILE A 57 5.86 -13.27 -0.43
CA ILE A 57 6.25 -12.71 -1.72
C ILE A 57 7.59 -11.98 -1.58
N THR A 58 8.46 -12.15 -2.57
CA THR A 58 9.67 -11.35 -2.67
C THR A 58 9.37 -9.99 -3.30
N ASP A 59 10.22 -8.98 -3.08
CA ASP A 59 10.06 -7.66 -3.69
C ASP A 59 9.97 -7.74 -5.23
N GLN A 60 10.82 -8.58 -5.85
CA GLN A 60 10.80 -8.79 -7.31
C GLN A 60 9.51 -9.43 -7.81
N GLU A 61 8.93 -10.37 -7.06
CA GLU A 61 7.64 -10.96 -7.41
C GLU A 61 6.51 -9.95 -7.22
N PHE A 62 6.59 -9.11 -6.19
CA PHE A 62 5.60 -8.05 -5.99
C PHE A 62 5.65 -7.03 -7.13
N GLU A 63 6.83 -6.55 -7.50
CA GLU A 63 7.00 -5.67 -8.65
C GLU A 63 6.43 -6.31 -9.93
N LYS A 64 6.64 -7.61 -10.15
CA LYS A 64 6.03 -8.30 -11.31
C LYS A 64 4.50 -8.31 -11.23
N VAL A 65 3.92 -8.58 -10.07
CA VAL A 65 2.46 -8.57 -9.89
C VAL A 65 1.90 -7.17 -10.17
N VAL A 66 2.56 -6.12 -9.66
CA VAL A 66 2.15 -4.73 -9.91
C VAL A 66 2.33 -4.35 -11.37
N ALA A 67 3.41 -4.79 -12.03
CA ALA A 67 3.65 -4.50 -13.45
C ALA A 67 2.61 -5.17 -14.36
N VAL A 68 2.11 -6.35 -13.97
CA VAL A 68 1.03 -7.02 -14.69
C VAL A 68 -0.29 -6.30 -14.46
N ALA A 69 -0.59 -5.88 -13.23
CA ALA A 69 -1.82 -5.17 -12.91
C ALA A 69 -1.84 -3.75 -13.50
N LYS A 70 -0.72 -3.03 -13.48
CA LYS A 70 -0.58 -1.66 -14.00
C LYS A 70 0.69 -1.52 -14.86
N PRO A 71 0.62 -1.85 -16.16
CA PRO A 71 1.80 -1.89 -17.04
C PRO A 71 2.46 -0.53 -17.30
N ASP A 72 1.72 0.57 -17.13
CA ASP A 72 2.17 1.94 -17.38
C ASP A 72 2.73 2.63 -16.13
N VAL A 73 2.79 1.93 -14.98
CA VAL A 73 3.22 2.51 -13.71
C VAL A 73 4.69 2.96 -13.75
N GLN A 74 4.93 4.21 -13.36
CA GLN A 74 6.29 4.72 -13.15
C GLN A 74 6.72 4.54 -11.69
N GLY A 75 8.00 4.20 -11.49
CA GLY A 75 8.55 4.07 -10.14
C GLY A 75 8.00 2.87 -9.37
N ILE A 76 7.82 1.73 -10.05
CA ILE A 76 7.17 0.52 -9.51
C ILE A 76 7.69 0.07 -8.14
N HIS A 77 9.00 0.19 -7.92
CA HIS A 77 9.62 -0.12 -6.64
C HIS A 77 9.06 0.75 -5.49
N SER A 78 8.96 2.05 -5.71
CA SER A 78 8.38 3.00 -4.74
C SER A 78 6.90 2.72 -4.49
N VAL A 79 6.15 2.36 -5.53
CA VAL A 79 4.74 1.97 -5.42
C VAL A 79 4.60 0.75 -4.53
N CYS A 80 5.40 -0.30 -4.81
CA CYS A 80 5.39 -1.53 -4.02
C CYS A 80 5.73 -1.25 -2.56
N GLN A 81 6.78 -0.48 -2.27
CA GLN A 81 7.13 -0.12 -0.89
C GLN A 81 6.01 0.62 -0.16
N GLN A 82 5.39 1.61 -0.80
CA GLN A 82 4.27 2.34 -0.21
C GLN A 82 3.07 1.42 0.04
N LEU A 83 2.76 0.54 -0.91
CA LEU A 83 1.69 -0.45 -0.75
C LEU A 83 1.98 -1.45 0.39
N VAL A 84 3.22 -1.95 0.54
CA VAL A 84 3.59 -2.82 1.67
C VAL A 84 3.33 -2.09 2.99
N ILE A 85 3.85 -0.86 3.13
CA ILE A 85 3.68 -0.06 4.34
C ILE A 85 2.20 0.15 4.64
N SER A 86 1.41 0.52 3.62
CA SER A 86 -0.03 0.72 3.73
C SER A 86 -0.78 -0.55 4.15
N PHE A 87 -0.50 -1.69 3.50
CA PHE A 87 -1.16 -2.94 3.82
C PHE A 87 -0.81 -3.44 5.23
N ILE A 88 0.44 -3.29 5.67
CA ILE A 88 0.84 -3.63 7.05
C ILE A 88 0.13 -2.72 8.05
N ALA A 89 0.08 -1.40 7.80
CA ALA A 89 -0.61 -0.45 8.66
C ALA A 89 -2.12 -0.72 8.77
N GLU A 90 -2.71 -1.34 7.74
CA GLU A 90 -4.10 -1.76 7.70
C GLU A 90 -4.34 -3.19 8.23
N GLU A 91 -3.30 -3.87 8.73
CA GLU A 91 -3.34 -5.27 9.17
C GLU A 91 -3.77 -6.27 8.07
N ARG A 92 -3.44 -5.96 6.81
CA ARG A 92 -3.80 -6.76 5.63
C ARG A 92 -2.58 -7.51 5.09
N PHE A 93 -2.82 -8.69 4.53
CA PHE A 93 -1.78 -9.48 3.86
C PHE A 93 -0.55 -9.76 4.74
N LEU A 94 -0.72 -9.84 6.07
CA LEU A 94 0.38 -10.07 7.00
C LEU A 94 1.08 -11.42 6.75
N ALA A 95 0.40 -12.44 6.22
CA ALA A 95 1.04 -13.70 5.84
C ALA A 95 1.82 -13.63 4.51
N VAL A 96 1.70 -12.51 3.78
CA VAL A 96 2.40 -12.24 2.52
C VAL A 96 3.63 -11.35 2.75
N PHE A 97 3.52 -10.38 3.68
CA PHE A 97 4.54 -9.35 3.94
C PHE A 97 5.13 -9.37 5.36
N GLY A 98 4.45 -9.98 6.31
CA GLY A 98 4.77 -9.94 7.74
C GLY A 98 5.78 -10.99 8.14
N ASP A 99 7.06 -10.71 7.88
CA ASP A 99 8.22 -11.22 8.63
C ASP A 99 9.47 -10.33 8.45
N GLY A 100 9.31 -9.08 7.99
CA GLY A 100 10.44 -8.15 7.81
C GLY A 100 11.31 -8.44 6.57
N THR A 101 10.85 -9.24 5.62
CA THR A 101 11.58 -9.56 4.38
C THR A 101 11.47 -8.48 3.29
N CYS A 102 11.34 -7.21 3.66
CA CYS A 102 11.75 -6.10 2.81
C CYS A 102 13.15 -5.67 3.26
N HIS A 103 14.12 -6.58 3.16
CA HIS A 103 15.51 -6.22 3.33
C HIS A 103 16.06 -5.78 1.97
N PRO A 104 16.71 -4.60 1.89
CA PRO A 104 17.38 -4.19 0.66
C PRO A 104 18.42 -5.26 0.32
N SER A 105 18.33 -5.80 -0.89
CA SER A 105 19.46 -6.55 -1.44
C SER A 105 20.61 -5.56 -1.60
N ASN A 106 21.76 -5.90 -1.01
CA ASN A 106 23.02 -5.15 -1.07
C ASN A 106 23.35 -4.58 -2.45
#